data_AF-A0AAE0GYL3-F1
#
_entry.id   AF-A0AAE0GYL3-F1
#
_cell.length_a   1.000
_cell.length_b   1.000
_cell.length_c   1.000
_cell.angle_alpha   90.00
_cell.angle_beta   90.00
_cell.angle_gamma   90.00
#
_symmetry.space_group_name_H-M   'P 1'
#
loop_
_entity.id
_entity.type
_entity.pdbx_description
1 polymer ?
#
loop_
_entity_poly.entity_id
_entity_poly.type
_entity_poly.pdbx_seq_one_letter_code
_entity_poly.pdbx_strand_id
1 'polypeptide(L)'
;MRERSGQRSAQQEVEVPTEVLLLLRDMRAHLRDHAEPPVYISDRRLKKIKNMIVVAAHAQGRSRVLMVDCLLAQHAAWNLPEEQHVIAEWLLEHLCADPAIPQLQFLLEGLTARASKAVLQSAEQRARHGDEVAAVGDELEKLRAAVGVEWTSRRALALSIEAAPRDLWLQRSDCSALQQRVAPRARAQLQGLEELLISIQSLTVAVRVCQNENLQVSKVELLDLVNTPRESTTNGAGESSGRAFGDEELGWSRQEAKANLSADDFREWRRLQRTTRKKNKGAGGQRRRRQAEFNDDDDDW
;
A
#
# COMPACT_ATOMS: atom_id res chain seq x y z
N MET A 1 11.79 -40.99 27.79
CA MET A 1 10.73 -40.19 28.48
C MET A 1 10.96 -38.68 28.43
N ARG A 2 12.21 -38.18 28.38
CA ARG A 2 12.54 -36.73 28.29
C ARG A 2 12.19 -36.03 26.96
N GLU A 3 12.12 -36.75 25.85
CA GLU A 3 11.79 -36.16 24.54
C GLU A 3 10.32 -35.72 24.43
N ARG A 4 9.40 -36.46 25.06
CA ARG A 4 7.97 -36.11 25.06
C ARG A 4 7.65 -34.93 25.96
N SER A 5 8.45 -34.64 26.98
CA SER A 5 8.28 -33.46 27.83
C SER A 5 8.70 -32.19 27.10
N GLY A 6 9.87 -32.18 26.43
CA GLY A 6 10.35 -31.00 25.70
C GLY A 6 9.41 -30.56 24.57
N GLN A 7 8.89 -31.52 23.79
CA GLN A 7 7.96 -31.22 22.70
C GLN A 7 6.58 -30.72 23.19
N ARG A 8 6.15 -31.15 24.39
CA ARG A 8 4.93 -30.64 25.02
C ARG A 8 5.12 -29.24 25.60
N SER A 9 6.28 -28.96 26.21
CA SER A 9 6.64 -27.63 26.70
C SER A 9 6.70 -26.60 25.57
N ALA A 10 7.37 -26.92 24.46
CA ALA A 10 7.43 -26.05 23.28
C ALA A 10 6.04 -25.72 22.71
N GLN A 11 5.11 -26.68 22.69
CA GLN A 11 3.74 -26.47 22.20
C GLN A 11 2.88 -25.61 23.13
N GLN A 12 3.26 -25.46 24.40
CA GLN A 12 2.56 -24.62 25.37
C GLN A 12 3.13 -23.20 25.45
N GLU A 13 4.42 -23.04 25.10
CA GLU A 13 5.15 -21.78 25.26
C GLU A 13 5.27 -20.95 23.98
N VAL A 14 5.11 -21.57 22.80
CA VAL A 14 5.29 -20.90 21.51
C VAL A 14 3.96 -20.62 20.81
N GLU A 15 3.71 -19.34 20.56
CA GLU A 15 2.59 -18.86 19.76
C GLU A 15 2.80 -19.13 18.27
N VAL A 16 1.76 -19.64 17.59
CA VAL A 16 1.73 -19.79 16.13
C VAL A 16 0.83 -18.71 15.54
N PRO A 17 1.40 -17.70 14.84
CA PRO A 17 0.61 -16.64 14.23
C PRO A 17 -0.38 -17.16 13.18
N THR A 18 -1.49 -16.47 13.00
CA THR A 18 -2.53 -16.83 12.02
C THR A 18 -1.96 -16.85 10.60
N GLU A 19 -1.04 -15.94 10.28
CA GLU A 19 -0.40 -15.82 8.98
C GLU A 19 0.38 -17.10 8.61
N VAL A 20 1.02 -17.74 9.58
CA VAL A 20 1.71 -19.02 9.40
C VAL A 20 0.71 -20.13 9.08
N LEU A 21 -0.43 -20.17 9.77
CA LEU A 21 -1.47 -21.17 9.53
C LEU A 21 -2.10 -20.99 8.15
N LEU A 22 -2.36 -19.75 7.74
CA LEU A 22 -2.86 -19.41 6.41
C LEU A 22 -1.85 -19.82 5.33
N LEU A 23 -0.57 -19.50 5.49
CA LEU A 23 0.48 -19.91 4.55
C LEU A 23 0.54 -21.43 4.38
N LEU A 24 0.51 -22.21 5.47
CA LEU A 24 0.53 -23.67 5.40
C LEU A 24 -0.74 -24.26 4.76
N ARG A 25 -1.89 -23.65 5.00
CA ARG A 25 -3.17 -24.03 4.37
C ARG A 25 -3.11 -23.79 2.87
N ASP A 26 -2.66 -22.61 2.47
CA ASP A 26 -2.60 -22.17 1.07
C ASP A 26 -1.54 -22.96 0.31
N MET A 27 -0.41 -23.29 0.96
CA MET A 27 0.60 -24.19 0.43
C MET A 27 0.00 -25.55 0.06
N ARG A 28 -0.74 -26.16 0.99
CA ARG A 28 -1.39 -27.45 0.74
C ARG A 28 -2.37 -27.37 -0.42
N ALA A 29 -3.19 -26.33 -0.48
CA ALA A 29 -4.16 -26.16 -1.56
C ALA A 29 -3.44 -26.02 -2.90
N HIS A 30 -2.41 -25.19 -2.97
CA HIS A 30 -1.63 -25.00 -4.18
C HIS A 30 -0.95 -26.28 -4.65
N LEU A 31 -0.26 -26.99 -3.75
CA LEU A 31 0.43 -28.24 -4.06
C LEU A 31 -0.51 -29.36 -4.53
N ARG A 32 -1.76 -29.37 -4.06
CA ARG A 32 -2.77 -30.33 -4.50
C ARG A 32 -3.36 -29.95 -5.85
N ASP A 33 -3.63 -28.67 -6.07
CA ASP A 33 -4.46 -28.22 -7.19
C ASP A 33 -3.65 -27.74 -8.41
N HIS A 34 -2.37 -27.37 -8.23
CA HIS A 34 -1.54 -26.70 -9.24
C HIS A 34 -0.15 -27.33 -9.47
N ALA A 35 0.31 -28.22 -8.59
CA ALA A 35 1.59 -28.91 -8.81
C ALA A 35 1.42 -30.10 -9.77
N GLU A 36 2.42 -30.33 -10.62
CA GLU A 36 2.46 -31.45 -11.55
C GLU A 36 3.73 -32.28 -11.28
N PRO A 37 3.63 -33.51 -10.73
CA PRO A 37 2.40 -34.18 -10.29
C PRO A 37 1.80 -33.58 -9.00
N PRO A 38 0.48 -33.76 -8.74
CA PRO A 38 -0.16 -33.26 -7.52
C PRO A 38 0.47 -33.82 -6.24
N VAL A 39 0.84 -32.95 -5.31
CA VAL A 39 1.46 -33.33 -4.04
C VAL A 39 0.40 -33.35 -2.93
N TYR A 40 -0.02 -34.55 -2.54
CA TYR A 40 -0.97 -34.72 -1.44
C TYR A 40 -0.30 -34.56 -0.07
N ILE A 41 -0.86 -33.67 0.77
CA ILE A 41 -0.45 -33.45 2.16
C ILE A 41 -1.64 -33.69 3.10
N SER A 42 -1.58 -34.77 3.89
CA SER A 42 -2.59 -35.08 4.91
C SER A 42 -2.60 -34.09 6.08
N ASP A 43 -3.73 -33.96 6.78
CA ASP A 43 -3.85 -33.18 8.02
C ASP A 43 -2.83 -33.63 9.08
N ARG A 44 -2.57 -34.94 9.17
CA ARG A 44 -1.56 -35.51 10.06
C ARG A 44 -0.17 -34.99 9.73
N ARG A 45 0.18 -34.87 8.44
CA ARG A 45 1.48 -34.34 7.99
C ARG A 45 1.57 -32.83 8.27
N LEU A 46 0.53 -32.06 7.99
CA LEU A 46 0.48 -30.64 8.35
C LEU A 46 0.66 -30.41 9.86
N LYS A 47 0.01 -31.20 10.72
CA LYS A 47 0.20 -31.09 12.17
C LYS A 47 1.65 -31.37 12.59
N LYS A 48 2.32 -32.31 11.94
CA LYS A 48 3.76 -32.58 12.18
C LYS A 48 4.64 -31.43 11.72
N ILE A 49 4.36 -30.85 10.55
CA ILE A 49 5.08 -29.67 10.03
C ILE A 49 4.93 -28.50 11.01
N LYS A 50 3.70 -28.20 11.43
CA LYS A 50 3.42 -27.17 12.44
C LYS A 50 4.23 -27.40 13.72
N ASN A 51 4.23 -28.64 14.23
CA ASN A 51 4.95 -28.96 15.46
C ASN A 51 6.47 -28.87 15.30
N MET A 52 7.01 -29.20 14.13
CA MET A 52 8.43 -29.06 13.81
C MET A 52 8.85 -27.58 13.83
N ILE A 53 8.06 -26.73 13.18
CA ILE A 53 8.27 -25.28 13.14
C ILE A 53 8.21 -24.67 14.56
N VAL A 54 7.25 -25.10 15.39
CA VAL A 54 7.15 -24.69 16.80
C VAL A 54 8.39 -25.09 17.60
N VAL A 55 8.89 -26.32 17.42
CA VAL A 55 10.11 -26.77 18.10
C VAL A 55 11.34 -26.00 17.63
N ALA A 56 11.42 -25.66 16.34
CA ALA A 56 12.49 -24.82 15.81
C ALA A 56 12.49 -23.43 16.47
N ALA A 57 11.34 -22.78 16.54
CA ALA A 57 11.20 -21.49 17.23
C ALA A 57 11.60 -21.58 18.71
N HIS A 58 11.14 -22.62 19.42
CA HIS A 58 11.50 -22.86 20.82
C HIS A 58 13.00 -23.09 21.02
N ALA A 59 13.63 -23.87 20.14
CA ALA A 59 15.07 -24.16 20.20
C ALA A 59 15.94 -22.90 19.99
N GLN A 60 15.42 -21.89 19.30
CA GLN A 60 16.04 -20.57 19.14
C GLN A 60 15.71 -19.63 20.32
N GLY A 61 15.00 -20.11 21.35
CA GLY A 61 14.56 -19.30 22.50
C GLY A 61 13.43 -18.32 22.19
N ARG A 62 12.72 -18.52 21.07
CA ARG A 62 11.59 -17.66 20.68
C ARG A 62 10.28 -18.20 21.25
N SER A 63 9.43 -17.30 21.74
CA SER A 63 8.04 -17.60 22.14
C SER A 63 7.02 -17.45 21.01
N ARG A 64 7.48 -17.16 19.78
CA ARG A 64 6.62 -16.97 18.61
C ARG A 64 7.29 -17.53 17.35
N VAL A 65 6.51 -18.25 16.55
CA VAL A 65 6.92 -18.72 15.22
C VAL A 65 7.05 -17.52 14.27
N LEU A 66 8.12 -17.51 13.48
CA LEU A 66 8.35 -16.52 12.43
C LEU A 66 7.96 -17.11 11.07
N MET A 67 7.61 -16.24 10.12
CA MET A 67 7.25 -16.67 8.77
C MET A 67 8.37 -17.46 8.09
N VAL A 68 9.63 -17.06 8.28
CA VAL A 68 10.81 -17.77 7.73
C VAL A 68 10.94 -19.21 8.21
N ASP A 69 10.37 -19.56 9.37
CA ASP A 69 10.38 -20.93 9.88
C ASP A 69 9.58 -21.87 8.97
N CYS A 70 8.62 -21.34 8.22
CA CYS A 70 7.82 -22.11 7.26
C CYS A 70 8.67 -22.75 6.16
N LEU A 71 9.88 -22.26 5.90
CA LEU A 71 10.82 -22.91 4.98
C LEU A 71 11.13 -24.35 5.39
N LEU A 72 11.06 -24.69 6.67
CA LEU A 72 11.24 -26.08 7.12
C LEU A 72 10.20 -27.03 6.52
N ALA A 73 9.03 -26.54 6.10
CA ALA A 73 8.02 -27.35 5.44
C ALA A 73 8.55 -28.03 4.18
N GLN A 74 9.54 -27.43 3.48
CA GLN A 74 10.20 -28.02 2.33
C GLN A 74 10.87 -29.38 2.63
N HIS A 75 11.18 -29.70 3.88
CA HIS A 75 11.82 -30.96 4.26
C HIS A 75 10.82 -32.05 4.70
N ALA A 76 9.53 -31.72 4.77
CA ALA A 76 8.51 -32.61 5.35
C ALA A 76 7.18 -32.64 4.59
N ALA A 77 6.96 -31.74 3.63
CA ALA A 77 5.72 -31.65 2.88
C ALA A 77 5.68 -32.60 1.65
N TRP A 78 6.84 -32.93 1.06
CA TRP A 78 6.93 -33.79 -0.12
C TRP A 78 6.60 -35.26 0.15
N ASN A 79 6.21 -35.96 -0.91
CA ASN A 79 6.14 -37.42 -1.01
C ASN A 79 7.39 -37.99 -1.68
N LEU A 80 7.95 -37.23 -2.64
CA LEU A 80 9.17 -37.57 -3.38
C LEU A 80 10.22 -36.46 -3.20
N PRO A 81 11.52 -36.77 -3.01
CA PRO A 81 12.55 -35.75 -2.78
C PRO A 81 12.62 -34.65 -3.85
N GLU A 82 12.27 -34.98 -5.09
CA GLU A 82 12.26 -34.06 -6.23
C GLU A 82 11.23 -32.92 -6.06
N GLU A 83 10.16 -33.13 -5.30
CA GLU A 83 9.11 -32.15 -5.02
C GLU A 83 9.57 -31.07 -4.02
N GLN A 84 10.68 -31.29 -3.30
CA GLN A 84 11.20 -30.33 -2.32
C GLN A 84 11.40 -28.94 -2.93
N HIS A 85 11.95 -28.88 -4.14
CA HIS A 85 12.23 -27.60 -4.79
C HIS A 85 10.95 -26.84 -5.13
N VAL A 86 9.91 -27.52 -5.60
CA VAL A 86 8.59 -26.91 -5.89
C VAL A 86 7.99 -26.28 -4.64
N ILE A 87 8.11 -26.97 -3.49
CA ILE A 87 7.63 -26.47 -2.20
C ILE A 87 8.44 -25.26 -1.75
N ALA A 88 9.77 -25.32 -1.88
CA ALA A 88 10.68 -24.23 -1.52
C ALA A 88 10.40 -22.96 -2.33
N GLU A 89 10.27 -23.10 -3.65
CA GLU A 89 9.95 -22.00 -4.57
C GLU A 89 8.62 -21.36 -4.21
N TRP A 90 7.58 -22.18 -4.02
CA TRP A 90 6.27 -21.68 -3.62
C TRP A 90 6.32 -20.90 -2.30
N LEU A 91 7.02 -21.43 -1.29
CA LEU A 91 7.18 -20.76 0.00
C LEU A 91 7.89 -19.41 -0.18
N LEU A 92 9.01 -19.35 -0.89
CA LEU A 92 9.76 -18.10 -1.12
C LEU A 92 8.91 -17.04 -1.81
N GLU A 93 8.04 -17.43 -2.73
CA GLU A 93 7.14 -16.50 -3.43
C GLU A 93 6.05 -15.92 -2.54
N HIS A 94 5.58 -16.70 -1.56
CA HIS A 94 4.41 -16.40 -0.72
C HIS A 94 4.76 -15.96 0.71
N LEU A 95 6.02 -16.09 1.15
CA LEU A 95 6.50 -15.57 2.44
C LEU A 95 6.26 -14.06 2.59
N CYS A 96 6.28 -13.33 1.47
CA CYS A 96 6.04 -11.89 1.39
C CYS A 96 4.80 -11.60 0.52
N ALA A 97 3.63 -12.11 0.95
CA ALA A 97 2.34 -11.85 0.30
C ALA A 97 2.06 -10.35 0.15
N ASP A 98 1.24 -9.92 -0.80
CA ASP A 98 0.95 -8.48 -0.99
C ASP A 98 0.08 -7.93 0.18
N PRO A 99 0.50 -6.87 0.90
CA PRO A 99 -0.31 -6.23 1.93
C PRO A 99 -1.47 -5.37 1.38
N ALA A 100 -1.78 -5.45 0.08
CA ALA A 100 -2.87 -4.73 -0.57
C ALA A 100 -2.73 -3.20 -0.45
N ILE A 101 -1.49 -2.71 -0.58
CA ILE A 101 -1.15 -1.28 -0.50
C ILE A 101 -2.01 -0.43 -1.46
N PRO A 102 -2.21 -0.82 -2.74
CA PRO A 102 -3.05 -0.02 -3.65
C PRO A 102 -4.50 0.12 -3.18
N GLN A 103 -5.06 -0.94 -2.58
CA GLN A 103 -6.42 -0.92 -2.04
C GLN A 103 -6.51 0.00 -0.83
N LEU A 104 -5.50 -0.02 0.05
CA LEU A 104 -5.41 0.87 1.21
C LEU A 104 -5.24 2.34 0.78
N GLN A 105 -4.43 2.60 -0.25
CA GLN A 105 -4.28 3.92 -0.86
C GLN A 105 -5.61 4.44 -1.41
N PHE A 106 -6.34 3.60 -2.16
CA PHE A 106 -7.65 3.96 -2.68
C PHE A 106 -8.67 4.29 -1.59
N LEU A 107 -8.68 3.53 -0.49
CA LEU A 107 -9.52 3.82 0.67
C LEU A 107 -9.16 5.17 1.29
N LEU A 108 -7.87 5.46 1.46
CA LEU A 108 -7.40 6.74 1.97
C LEU A 108 -7.80 7.91 1.06
N GLU A 109 -7.65 7.78 -0.25
CA GLU A 109 -8.10 8.81 -1.22
C GLU A 109 -9.61 9.09 -1.10
N GLY A 110 -10.41 8.04 -0.94
CA GLY A 110 -11.85 8.15 -0.70
C GLY A 110 -12.17 8.90 0.61
N LEU A 111 -11.45 8.60 1.69
CA LEU A 111 -11.59 9.30 2.98
C LEU A 111 -11.15 10.76 2.88
N THR A 112 -10.06 11.04 2.16
CA THR A 112 -9.59 12.41 1.89
C THR A 112 -10.63 13.24 1.15
N ALA A 113 -11.25 12.67 0.11
CA ALA A 113 -12.31 13.35 -0.65
C ALA A 113 -13.54 13.64 0.21
N ARG A 114 -13.93 12.69 1.06
CA ARG A 114 -15.03 12.85 2.03
C ARG A 114 -14.71 13.92 3.08
N ALA A 115 -13.52 13.86 3.68
CA ALA A 115 -13.05 14.86 4.65
C ALA A 115 -13.08 16.26 4.05
N SER A 116 -12.52 16.42 2.85
CA SER A 116 -12.48 17.70 2.13
C SER A 116 -13.89 18.24 1.89
N LYS A 117 -14.82 17.40 1.44
CA LYS A 117 -16.22 17.80 1.22
C LYS A 117 -16.90 18.21 2.52
N ALA A 118 -16.74 17.45 3.61
CA ALA A 118 -17.35 17.74 4.90
C ALA A 118 -16.82 19.03 5.52
N VAL A 119 -15.51 19.29 5.40
CA VAL A 119 -14.88 20.56 5.81
C VAL A 119 -15.39 21.72 4.95
N LEU A 120 -15.67 21.48 3.66
CA LEU A 120 -16.20 22.52 2.77
C LEU A 120 -17.65 22.93 3.07
N GLN A 121 -18.47 22.08 3.69
CA GLN A 121 -19.87 22.36 4.02
C GLN A 121 -20.01 23.51 5.03
N SER A 122 -21.12 24.27 4.93
CA SER A 122 -21.45 25.34 5.89
C SER A 122 -21.85 24.76 7.26
N ALA A 123 -21.72 25.54 8.33
CA ALA A 123 -22.09 25.11 9.68
C ALA A 123 -23.55 24.61 9.77
N GLU A 124 -24.47 25.26 9.05
CA GLU A 124 -25.87 24.83 8.95
C GLU A 124 -26.07 23.50 8.23
N GLN A 125 -25.24 23.21 7.21
CA GLN A 125 -25.26 21.93 6.50
C GLN A 125 -24.66 20.81 7.34
N ARG A 126 -23.61 21.08 8.11
CA ARG A 126 -23.03 20.13 9.08
C ARG A 126 -24.02 19.77 10.19
N ALA A 127 -24.78 20.74 10.70
CA ALA A 127 -25.81 20.48 11.69
C ALA A 127 -26.96 19.58 11.16
N ARG A 128 -27.22 19.59 9.84
CA ARG A 128 -28.28 18.77 9.19
C ARG A 128 -27.82 17.37 8.78
N HIS A 129 -26.57 17.21 8.35
CA HIS A 129 -26.02 15.92 7.88
C HIS A 129 -25.31 15.11 8.98
N GLY A 130 -25.25 15.63 10.20
CA GLY A 130 -24.47 15.05 11.29
C GLY A 130 -22.99 15.42 11.15
N ASP A 131 -22.20 15.12 12.19
CA ASP A 131 -20.77 15.41 12.18
C ASP A 131 -20.01 14.40 11.29
N GLU A 132 -20.15 14.57 9.97
CA GLU A 132 -19.42 13.78 8.96
C GLU A 132 -17.90 13.86 9.17
N VAL A 133 -17.39 14.95 9.75
CA VAL A 133 -15.97 15.14 10.04
C VAL A 133 -15.53 14.22 11.18
N ALA A 134 -16.32 14.08 12.25
CA ALA A 134 -16.11 13.08 13.30
C ALA A 134 -16.16 11.65 12.76
N ALA A 135 -17.14 11.31 11.92
CA ALA A 135 -17.24 9.98 11.33
C ALA A 135 -16.01 9.61 10.49
N VAL A 136 -15.50 10.54 9.68
CA VAL A 136 -14.25 10.33 8.92
C VAL A 136 -13.05 10.18 9.85
N GLY A 137 -13.00 10.94 10.95
CA GLY A 137 -11.97 10.77 11.98
C GLY A 137 -11.92 9.36 12.57
N ASP A 138 -13.08 8.78 12.91
CA ASP A 138 -13.18 7.41 13.43
C ASP A 138 -12.77 6.36 12.39
N GLU A 139 -13.15 6.56 11.13
CA GLU A 139 -12.73 5.69 10.02
C GLU A 139 -11.22 5.73 9.78
N LEU A 140 -10.60 6.91 9.90
CA LEU A 140 -9.14 7.07 9.78
C LEU A 140 -8.38 6.39 10.91
N GLU A 141 -8.89 6.44 12.14
CA GLU A 141 -8.25 5.76 13.28
C GLU A 141 -8.32 4.23 13.11
N LYS A 142 -9.45 3.70 12.61
CA LYS A 142 -9.58 2.28 12.26
C LYS A 142 -8.61 1.88 11.15
N LEU A 143 -8.50 2.69 10.09
CA LEU A 143 -7.56 2.45 9.00
C LEU A 143 -6.11 2.48 9.50
N ARG A 144 -5.76 3.47 10.33
CA ARG A 144 -4.44 3.58 10.96
C ARG A 144 -4.10 2.33 11.78
N ALA A 145 -5.03 1.85 12.60
CA ALA A 145 -4.84 0.65 13.40
C ALA A 145 -4.59 -0.58 12.52
N ALA A 146 -5.39 -0.77 11.47
CA ALA A 146 -5.23 -1.88 10.52
C ALA A 146 -3.87 -1.83 9.79
N VAL A 147 -3.50 -0.67 9.23
CA VAL A 147 -2.20 -0.51 8.55
C VAL A 147 -1.03 -0.67 9.53
N GLY A 148 -1.18 -0.22 10.79
CA GLY A 148 -0.16 -0.39 11.83
C GLY A 148 0.09 -1.86 12.20
N VAL A 149 -0.96 -2.69 12.25
CA VAL A 149 -0.84 -4.15 12.46
C VAL A 149 -0.08 -4.78 11.29
N GLU A 150 -0.46 -4.47 10.04
CA GLU A 150 0.23 -4.97 8.85
C GLU A 150 1.70 -4.55 8.83
N TRP A 151 2.00 -3.27 9.09
CA TRP A 151 3.38 -2.77 9.14
C TRP A 151 4.21 -3.51 10.20
N THR A 152 3.64 -3.75 11.39
CA THR A 152 4.33 -4.47 12.46
C THR A 152 4.64 -5.91 12.05
N SER A 153 3.69 -6.59 11.40
CA SER A 153 3.87 -7.94 10.87
C SER A 153 4.96 -7.98 9.79
N ARG A 154 4.96 -7.03 8.85
CA ARG A 154 5.98 -6.94 7.79
C ARG A 154 7.36 -6.58 8.32
N ARG A 155 7.41 -5.76 9.36
CA ARG A 155 8.67 -5.40 10.01
C ARG A 155 9.28 -6.60 10.71
N ALA A 156 8.46 -7.40 11.39
CA ALA A 156 8.90 -8.66 11.98
C ALA A 156 9.45 -9.62 10.92
N LEU A 157 8.78 -9.74 9.75
CA LEU A 157 9.28 -10.52 8.63
C LEU A 157 10.64 -10.00 8.12
N ALA A 158 10.77 -8.70 7.84
CA ALA A 158 12.02 -8.13 7.35
C ALA A 158 13.19 -8.36 8.32
N LEU A 159 12.97 -8.14 9.62
CA LEU A 159 13.97 -8.42 10.65
C LEU A 159 14.32 -9.91 10.74
N SER A 160 13.34 -10.80 10.56
CA SER A 160 13.60 -12.25 10.52
C SER A 160 14.45 -12.67 9.33
N ILE A 161 14.27 -12.04 8.17
CA ILE A 161 15.09 -12.31 6.98
C ILE A 161 16.54 -11.85 7.21
N GLU A 162 16.73 -10.68 7.82
CA GLU A 162 18.06 -10.17 8.19
C GLU A 162 18.76 -11.04 9.25
N ALA A 163 17.98 -11.62 10.17
CA ALA A 163 18.48 -12.53 11.18
C ALA A 163 18.68 -13.97 10.68
N ALA A 164 18.07 -14.35 9.54
CA ALA A 164 18.06 -15.72 9.01
C ALA A 164 19.42 -16.43 8.94
N PRO A 165 20.56 -15.77 8.60
CA PRO A 165 21.86 -16.42 8.61
C PRO A 165 22.31 -16.94 9.99
N ARG A 166 21.66 -16.51 11.08
CA ARG A 166 21.91 -16.95 12.45
C ARG A 166 20.94 -18.04 12.90
N ASP A 167 19.97 -18.42 12.08
CA ASP A 167 19.02 -19.48 12.40
C ASP A 167 19.65 -20.86 12.26
N LEU A 168 19.36 -21.72 13.23
CA LEU A 168 20.03 -23.02 13.35
C LEU A 168 19.62 -24.04 12.28
N TRP A 169 18.47 -23.84 11.64
CA TRP A 169 17.87 -24.79 10.69
C TRP A 169 17.83 -24.31 9.24
N LEU A 170 18.17 -23.05 8.97
CA LEU A 170 18.17 -22.54 7.61
C LEU A 170 19.50 -22.86 6.93
N GLN A 171 19.43 -23.43 5.72
CA GLN A 171 20.61 -23.66 4.92
C GLN A 171 21.15 -22.34 4.36
N ARG A 172 22.45 -22.27 4.08
CA ARG A 172 23.06 -21.07 3.49
C ARG A 172 22.43 -20.70 2.14
N SER A 173 22.00 -21.69 1.35
CA SER A 173 21.25 -21.50 0.11
C SER A 173 19.91 -20.80 0.35
N ASP A 174 19.17 -21.23 1.36
CA ASP A 174 17.86 -20.68 1.70
C ASP A 174 17.99 -19.25 2.22
N CYS A 175 18.99 -18.99 3.07
CA CYS A 175 19.32 -17.65 3.53
C CYS A 175 19.66 -16.71 2.35
N SER A 176 20.44 -17.19 1.37
CA SER A 176 20.75 -16.43 0.16
C SER A 176 19.49 -16.15 -0.66
N ALA A 177 18.61 -17.14 -0.83
CA ALA A 177 17.37 -16.99 -1.57
C ALA A 177 16.42 -15.98 -0.89
N LEU A 178 16.30 -16.04 0.45
CA LEU A 178 15.55 -15.05 1.24
C LEU A 178 16.09 -13.63 1.03
N GLN A 179 17.41 -13.46 1.12
CA GLN A 179 18.05 -12.16 0.97
C GLN A 179 17.91 -11.58 -0.44
N GLN A 180 17.98 -12.42 -1.48
CA GLN A 180 17.91 -11.98 -2.87
C GLN A 180 16.47 -11.75 -3.35
N ARG A 181 15.51 -12.60 -2.94
CA ARG A 181 14.14 -12.59 -3.50
C ARG A 181 13.12 -11.94 -2.58
N VAL A 182 13.22 -12.19 -1.28
CA VAL A 182 12.17 -11.81 -0.31
C VAL A 182 12.49 -10.48 0.37
N ALA A 183 13.75 -10.24 0.74
CA ALA A 183 14.16 -9.02 1.43
C ALA A 183 13.83 -7.72 0.65
N PRO A 184 14.08 -7.62 -0.68
CA PRO A 184 13.74 -6.41 -1.43
C PRO A 184 12.24 -6.14 -1.46
N ARG A 185 11.42 -7.20 -1.63
CA ARG A 185 9.95 -7.10 -1.60
C ARG A 185 9.45 -6.66 -0.23
N ALA A 186 9.97 -7.24 0.85
CA ALA A 186 9.60 -6.88 2.21
C ALA A 186 9.94 -5.41 2.52
N ARG A 187 11.11 -4.93 2.08
CA ARG A 187 11.53 -3.52 2.23
C ARG A 187 10.62 -2.57 1.45
N ALA A 188 10.31 -2.88 0.19
CA ALA A 188 9.41 -2.08 -0.62
C ALA A 188 7.99 -2.00 0.00
N GLN A 189 7.47 -3.12 0.50
CA GLN A 189 6.19 -3.15 1.20
C GLN A 189 6.20 -2.33 2.50
N LEU A 190 7.28 -2.41 3.28
CA LEU A 190 7.45 -1.61 4.49
C LEU A 190 7.44 -0.12 4.20
N GLN A 191 8.18 0.29 3.17
CA GLN A 191 8.22 1.68 2.74
C GLN A 191 6.82 2.17 2.33
N GLY A 192 6.10 1.40 1.49
CA GLY A 192 4.75 1.79 1.07
C GLY A 192 3.74 1.85 2.23
N LEU A 193 3.84 0.96 3.21
CA LEU A 193 3.01 0.99 4.43
C LEU A 193 3.38 2.18 5.33
N GLU A 194 4.65 2.55 5.41
CA GLU A 194 5.12 3.72 6.17
C GLU A 194 4.62 5.03 5.53
N GLU A 195 4.72 5.17 4.21
CA GLU A 195 4.18 6.29 3.46
C GLU A 195 2.66 6.43 3.67
N LEU A 196 1.93 5.31 3.66
CA LEU A 196 0.50 5.26 3.99
C LEU A 196 0.22 5.73 5.42
N LEU A 197 0.95 5.23 6.42
CA LEU A 197 0.77 5.63 7.82
C LEU A 197 1.02 7.12 8.02
N ILE A 198 2.05 7.67 7.37
CA ILE A 198 2.33 9.11 7.39
C ILE A 198 1.16 9.89 6.79
N SER A 199 0.62 9.42 5.66
CA SER A 199 -0.48 10.08 4.95
C SER A 199 -1.78 10.06 5.76
N ILE A 200 -2.10 8.91 6.38
CA ILE A 200 -3.23 8.76 7.33
C ILE A 200 -3.04 9.71 8.51
N GLN A 201 -1.84 9.75 9.11
CA GLN A 201 -1.57 10.61 10.25
C GLN A 201 -1.73 12.10 9.91
N SER A 202 -1.24 12.53 8.74
CA SER A 202 -1.40 13.91 8.26
C SER A 202 -2.88 14.28 8.12
N LEU A 203 -3.69 13.41 7.52
CA LEU A 203 -5.12 13.64 7.38
C LEU A 203 -5.85 13.63 8.73
N THR A 204 -5.50 12.71 9.65
CA THR A 204 -6.06 12.67 11.00
C THR A 204 -5.80 13.97 11.76
N VAL A 205 -4.60 14.54 11.65
CA VAL A 205 -4.28 15.85 12.25
C VAL A 205 -5.11 16.96 11.60
N ALA A 206 -5.23 16.98 10.28
CA ALA A 206 -6.03 17.97 9.56
C ALA A 206 -7.51 17.93 9.95
N VAL A 207 -8.10 16.73 10.07
CA VAL A 207 -9.48 16.52 10.51
C VAL A 207 -9.68 17.01 11.95
N ARG A 208 -8.77 16.67 12.87
CA ARG A 208 -8.82 17.13 14.27
C ARG A 208 -8.71 18.65 14.41
N VAL A 209 -7.91 19.30 13.57
CA VAL A 209 -7.84 20.77 13.54
C VAL A 209 -9.17 21.37 13.08
N CYS A 210 -9.80 20.80 12.05
CA CYS A 210 -11.10 21.27 11.56
C CYS A 210 -12.26 21.10 12.56
N GLN A 211 -12.18 20.10 13.44
CA GLN A 211 -13.18 19.87 14.50
C GLN A 211 -13.08 20.90 15.63
N ASN A 212 -11.90 21.44 15.88
CA ASN A 212 -11.70 22.47 16.88
C ASN A 212 -12.02 23.84 16.28
N GLU A 213 -13.26 24.33 16.49
CA GLU A 213 -13.82 25.57 15.93
C GLU A 213 -12.98 26.85 16.13
N ASN A 214 -11.94 26.82 16.97
CA ASN A 214 -11.10 27.96 17.32
C ASN A 214 -9.90 28.23 16.39
N LEU A 215 -9.64 27.39 15.38
CA LEU A 215 -8.61 27.67 14.39
C LEU A 215 -9.25 27.92 13.01
N GLN A 216 -9.41 29.20 12.68
CA GLN A 216 -9.59 29.70 11.31
C GLN A 216 -8.30 29.46 10.50
N VAL A 217 -7.88 28.20 10.34
CA VAL A 217 -6.88 27.89 9.32
C VAL A 217 -7.58 28.08 7.98
N SER A 218 -6.98 28.89 7.11
CA SER A 218 -7.49 29.10 5.76
C SER A 218 -7.75 27.73 5.13
N LYS A 219 -9.00 27.51 4.70
CA LYS A 219 -9.52 26.31 4.03
C LYS A 219 -8.62 25.81 2.87
N VAL A 220 -7.76 26.70 2.37
CA VAL A 220 -6.82 26.48 1.27
C VAL A 220 -5.50 25.83 1.74
N GLU A 221 -4.95 26.24 2.89
CA GLU A 221 -3.67 25.73 3.39
C GLU A 221 -3.75 24.26 3.85
N LEU A 222 -4.90 23.84 4.39
CA LEU A 222 -5.15 22.44 4.76
C LEU A 222 -5.30 21.52 3.55
N LEU A 223 -5.82 22.02 2.43
CA LEU A 223 -5.93 21.25 1.19
C LEU A 223 -4.58 21.11 0.48
N ASP A 224 -3.70 22.11 0.59
CA ASP A 224 -2.35 22.04 0.02
C ASP A 224 -1.45 21.05 0.79
N LEU A 225 -1.59 20.95 2.13
CA LEU A 225 -0.89 19.96 2.95
C LEU A 225 -1.29 18.50 2.65
N VAL A 226 -2.51 18.28 2.19
CA VAL A 226 -3.05 16.95 1.87
C VAL A 226 -2.85 16.60 0.39
N ASN A 227 -2.81 17.60 -0.50
CA ASN A 227 -2.67 17.41 -1.95
C ASN A 227 -1.25 17.63 -2.49
N THR A 228 -0.25 18.01 -1.69
CA THR A 228 1.13 17.99 -2.20
C THR A 228 1.48 16.56 -2.57
N PRO A 229 1.70 16.24 -3.85
CA PRO A 229 2.30 14.97 -4.22
C PRO A 229 3.70 15.01 -3.62
N ARG A 230 3.95 14.23 -2.57
CA ARG A 230 5.33 13.95 -2.19
C ARG A 230 5.89 13.14 -3.34
N GLU A 231 6.75 13.78 -4.13
CA GLU A 231 7.50 13.16 -5.20
C GLU A 231 8.08 11.86 -4.65
N SER A 232 7.52 10.75 -5.13
CA SER A 232 8.08 9.43 -4.94
C SER A 232 9.48 9.48 -5.53
N THR A 233 10.51 9.46 -4.68
CA THR A 233 11.88 9.18 -5.10
C THR A 233 11.96 7.73 -5.52
N THR A 234 11.39 7.41 -6.67
CA THR A 234 11.79 6.26 -7.47
C THR A 234 12.98 6.72 -8.29
N ASN A 235 14.19 6.33 -7.85
CA ASN A 235 15.38 6.36 -8.68
C ASN A 235 15.11 5.48 -9.91
N GLY A 236 14.79 6.13 -11.02
CA GLY A 236 14.60 5.55 -12.34
C GLY A 236 14.84 6.64 -13.37
N ALA A 237 16.04 6.62 -13.96
CA ALA A 237 16.55 7.56 -14.95
C ALA A 237 15.48 8.05 -15.94
N GLY A 238 15.34 9.38 -15.98
CA GLY A 238 14.50 10.11 -16.92
C GLY A 238 14.40 11.54 -16.43
N GLU A 239 15.43 12.35 -16.72
CA GLU A 239 15.38 13.79 -16.53
C GLU A 239 14.15 14.34 -17.27
N SER A 240 13.04 14.57 -16.55
CA SER A 240 11.97 15.41 -17.06
C SER A 240 12.51 16.83 -17.05
N SER A 241 13.02 17.29 -18.20
CA SER A 241 13.33 18.69 -18.36
C SER A 241 12.04 19.47 -18.18
N GLY A 242 11.91 20.19 -17.06
CA GLY A 242 10.88 21.21 -16.87
C GLY A 242 11.14 22.37 -17.83
N ARG A 243 10.95 22.13 -19.12
CA ARG A 243 11.10 23.14 -20.16
C ARG A 243 9.82 23.97 -20.20
N ALA A 244 9.94 25.25 -19.87
CA ALA A 244 8.87 26.20 -20.11
C ALA A 244 8.65 26.34 -21.62
N PHE A 245 7.42 26.11 -22.09
CA PHE A 245 7.05 26.30 -23.49
C PHE A 245 6.74 27.77 -23.76
N GLY A 246 7.31 28.32 -24.83
CA GLY A 246 7.01 29.69 -25.28
C GLY A 246 5.61 29.80 -25.88
N ASP A 247 5.07 31.03 -25.97
CA ASP A 247 3.74 31.28 -26.53
C ASP A 247 3.59 30.82 -28.00
N GLU A 248 4.68 30.83 -28.78
CA GLU A 248 4.72 30.31 -30.15
C GLU A 248 4.61 28.78 -30.20
N GLU A 249 5.27 28.08 -29.28
CA GLU A 249 5.24 26.61 -29.17
C GLU A 249 3.88 26.12 -28.66
N LEU A 250 3.25 26.90 -27.77
CA LEU A 250 1.88 26.68 -27.34
C LEU A 250 0.87 26.94 -28.47
N GLY A 251 1.24 27.61 -29.56
CA GLY A 251 0.41 27.80 -30.75
C GLY A 251 0.37 26.61 -31.72
N TRP A 252 1.24 25.62 -31.55
CA TRP A 252 1.40 24.52 -32.50
C TRP A 252 0.14 23.65 -32.67
N SER A 253 -0.05 23.14 -33.88
CA SER A 253 -1.03 22.09 -34.11
C SER A 253 -0.61 20.78 -33.44
N ARG A 254 -1.56 19.90 -33.16
CA ARG A 254 -1.29 18.62 -32.49
C ARG A 254 -0.35 17.71 -33.29
N GLN A 255 -0.32 17.85 -34.61
CA GLN A 255 0.57 17.09 -35.49
C GLN A 255 1.99 17.66 -35.46
N GLU A 256 2.15 18.97 -35.47
CA GLU A 256 3.46 19.64 -35.37
C GLU A 256 4.11 19.42 -34.00
N ALA A 257 3.33 19.54 -32.92
CA ALA A 257 3.84 19.30 -31.57
C ALA A 257 4.25 17.84 -31.35
N LYS A 258 3.60 16.88 -32.02
CA LYS A 258 4.00 15.48 -31.96
C LYS A 258 5.25 15.17 -32.79
N ALA A 259 5.51 15.95 -33.84
CA ALA A 259 6.70 15.81 -34.68
C ALA A 259 7.94 16.45 -34.04
N ASN A 260 7.76 17.52 -33.27
CA ASN A 260 8.86 18.34 -32.76
C ASN A 260 9.17 18.16 -31.26
N LEU A 261 8.34 17.44 -30.50
CA LEU A 261 8.52 17.23 -29.05
C LEU A 261 8.77 15.77 -28.70
N SER A 262 9.54 15.55 -27.63
CA SER A 262 9.67 14.22 -27.02
C SER A 262 8.33 13.72 -26.49
N ALA A 263 8.21 12.42 -26.23
CA ALA A 263 6.97 11.83 -25.74
C ALA A 263 6.52 12.41 -24.37
N ASP A 264 7.47 12.87 -23.56
CA ASP A 264 7.21 13.45 -22.24
C ASP A 264 6.90 14.94 -22.35
N ASP A 265 7.64 15.69 -23.16
CA ASP A 265 7.34 17.10 -23.47
C ASP A 265 5.98 17.26 -24.15
N PHE A 266 5.60 16.32 -25.03
CA PHE A 266 4.29 16.33 -25.67
C PHE A 266 3.14 16.09 -24.67
N ARG A 267 3.38 15.34 -23.59
CA ARG A 267 2.41 15.14 -22.51
C ARG A 267 2.23 16.42 -21.70
N GLU A 268 3.31 17.11 -21.36
CA GLU A 268 3.29 18.38 -20.65
C GLU A 268 2.68 19.51 -21.48
N TRP A 269 3.09 19.64 -22.74
CA TRP A 269 2.48 20.56 -23.71
C TRP A 269 0.96 20.35 -23.81
N ARG A 270 0.48 19.10 -23.83
CA ARG A 270 -0.97 18.80 -23.84
C ARG A 270 -1.69 19.25 -22.57
N ARG A 271 -1.04 19.18 -21.41
CA ARG A 271 -1.61 19.66 -20.14
C ARG A 271 -1.72 21.18 -20.17
N LEU A 272 -0.69 21.89 -20.63
CA LEU A 272 -0.67 23.35 -20.75
C LEU A 272 -1.64 23.89 -21.82
N GLN A 273 -1.80 23.20 -22.94
CA GLN A 273 -2.80 23.54 -23.97
C GLN A 273 -4.25 23.47 -23.45
N ARG A 274 -4.54 22.53 -22.53
CA ARG A 274 -5.86 22.40 -21.92
C ARG A 274 -6.13 23.55 -20.95
N THR A 275 -5.12 23.97 -20.17
CA THR A 275 -5.27 25.08 -19.22
C THR A 275 -5.41 26.42 -19.95
N THR A 276 -4.63 26.68 -21.00
CA THR A 276 -4.74 27.90 -21.83
C THR A 276 -6.09 27.98 -22.55
N ARG A 277 -6.59 26.88 -23.14
CA ARG A 277 -7.94 26.84 -23.72
C ARG A 277 -9.05 27.06 -22.70
N LYS A 278 -8.89 26.58 -21.47
CA LYS A 278 -9.87 26.81 -20.39
C LYS A 278 -9.87 28.28 -19.95
N LYS A 279 -8.69 28.92 -19.90
CA LYS A 279 -8.51 30.35 -19.60
C LYS A 279 -9.13 31.24 -20.69
N ASN A 280 -8.93 30.92 -21.97
CA ASN A 280 -9.54 31.66 -23.10
C ASN A 280 -11.06 31.47 -23.21
N LYS A 281 -11.59 30.28 -22.88
CA LYS A 281 -13.05 30.08 -22.82
C LYS A 281 -13.72 30.84 -21.66
N GLY A 282 -13.02 31.00 -20.53
CA GLY A 282 -13.50 31.82 -19.41
C GLY A 282 -13.61 33.32 -19.76
N ALA A 283 -12.62 33.85 -20.47
CA ALA A 283 -12.62 35.26 -20.91
C ALA A 283 -13.71 35.57 -21.95
N GLY A 284 -14.04 34.63 -22.84
CA GLY A 284 -15.14 34.78 -23.81
C GLY A 284 -16.54 34.73 -23.19
N GLY A 285 -16.72 33.97 -22.10
CA GLY A 285 -18.00 33.86 -21.39
C GLY A 285 -18.37 35.13 -20.61
N GLN A 286 -17.40 35.82 -20.01
CA GLN A 286 -17.62 37.08 -19.30
C GLN A 286 -17.97 38.25 -20.24
N ARG A 287 -17.47 38.25 -21.49
CA ARG A 287 -17.79 39.28 -22.48
C ARG A 287 -19.22 39.17 -23.01
N ARG A 288 -19.74 37.96 -23.19
CA ARG A 288 -21.13 37.72 -23.62
C ARG A 288 -22.17 38.03 -22.52
N ARG A 289 -21.81 37.86 -21.24
CA ARG A 289 -22.72 38.19 -20.12
C ARG A 289 -22.91 39.69 -19.94
N ARG A 290 -21.83 40.49 -20.10
CA ARG A 290 -21.90 41.96 -20.06
C ARG A 290 -22.64 42.59 -21.24
N GLN A 291 -22.78 41.88 -22.37
CA GLN A 291 -23.52 42.38 -23.54
C GLN A 291 -25.00 42.01 -23.51
N ALA A 292 -25.40 41.06 -22.66
CA ALA A 292 -26.80 40.74 -22.41
C ALA A 292 -27.41 41.64 -21.32
N GLU A 293 -26.62 42.13 -20.36
CA GLU A 293 -27.08 43.05 -19.30
C GLU A 293 -27.21 44.53 -19.75
N PHE A 294 -26.94 44.85 -21.02
CA PHE A 294 -27.06 46.23 -21.56
C PHE A 294 -28.24 46.40 -22.54
N ASN A 295 -28.99 45.34 -22.85
CA ASN A 295 -30.06 45.37 -23.86
C ASN A 295 -31.49 45.23 -23.30
N ASP A 296 -31.67 45.21 -21.98
CA ASP A 296 -32.98 45.03 -21.32
C ASP A 296 -33.56 46.34 -20.72
N ASP A 297 -32.95 47.51 -20.93
CA ASP A 297 -33.37 48.79 -20.31
C ASP A 297 -34.01 49.83 -21.27
N ASP A 298 -34.26 49.51 -22.55
CA ASP A 298 -34.89 50.43 -23.50
C ASP A 298 -36.14 49.81 -24.14
N ASP A 299 -37.28 49.82 -23.43
CA ASP A 299 -38.64 49.78 -24.01
C ASP A 299 -39.68 50.08 -22.91
N ASP A 300 -39.79 51.36 -22.54
CA ASP A 300 -40.97 51.88 -21.81
C ASP A 300 -41.11 53.39 -22.10
N TRP A 301 -41.78 53.74 -23.21
CA TRP A 301 -42.54 54.98 -23.46
C TRP A 301 -43.51 54.81 -24.63
#